data_AF-A0A9W6GLG0-F1
#
_entry.id   AF-A0A9W6GLG0-F1
#
_cell.length_a   1.000
_cell.length_b   1.000
_cell.length_c   1.000
_cell.angle_alpha   90.00
_cell.angle_beta   90.00
_cell.angle_gamma   90.00
#
_symmetry.space_group_name_H-M   'P 1'
#
loop_
_entity.id
_entity.type
_entity.pdbx_description
1 polymer ?
#
loop_
_entity_poly.entity_id
_entity_poly.type
_entity_poly.pdbx_seq_one_letter_code
_entity_poly.pdbx_strand_id
1 'polypeptide(L)'
;MKKIIFILLVLVNINGYAFEGINDLSFKEEPFINPKIIEDMSTWISDTGDQVVAINLRDSQDSNRYYCDYKVRESEDGFPYVEYRREEGEGGFGYQYIGELEPNTHVVKVYNNGGGSYTFVELMFIEILKSNSITYDIDDHKIKKNTERTLLHKIGSMPVKGRGYTSFYVEDGQLYKAKY
;
A
#
# COMPACT_ATOMS: atom_id res chain seq x y z
N MET A 1 29.73 -47.43 31.90
CA MET A 1 28.57 -47.03 31.07
C MET A 1 28.45 -45.51 31.08
N LYS A 2 28.82 -44.83 29.99
CA LYS A 2 28.70 -43.37 29.87
C LYS A 2 27.30 -43.03 29.31
N LYS A 3 26.52 -42.22 30.04
CA LYS A 3 25.30 -41.61 29.51
C LYS A 3 25.69 -40.42 28.64
N ILE A 4 25.37 -40.47 27.36
CA ILE A 4 25.49 -39.34 26.44
C ILE A 4 24.13 -38.62 26.47
N ILE A 5 24.13 -37.36 26.91
CA ILE A 5 22.98 -36.47 26.85
C ILE A 5 23.06 -35.76 25.50
N PHE A 6 22.06 -35.97 24.63
CA PHE A 6 21.89 -35.16 23.43
C PHE A 6 21.14 -33.88 23.82
N ILE A 7 21.84 -32.75 23.82
CA ILE A 7 21.21 -31.43 23.85
C ILE A 7 20.82 -31.12 22.41
N LEU A 8 19.52 -31.13 22.13
CA LEU A 8 18.97 -30.66 20.86
C LEU A 8 18.98 -29.13 20.89
N LEU A 9 20.04 -28.51 20.35
CA LEU A 9 20.05 -27.09 20.04
C LEU A 9 19.14 -26.87 18.82
N VAL A 10 17.91 -26.40 19.06
CA VAL A 10 17.08 -25.84 18.01
C VAL A 10 17.66 -24.46 17.70
N LEU A 11 18.50 -24.39 16.67
CA LEU A 11 18.87 -23.13 16.04
C LEU A 11 17.61 -22.60 15.35
N VAL A 12 16.91 -21.67 16.01
CA VAL A 12 15.93 -20.82 15.35
C VAL A 12 16.72 -19.96 14.38
N ASN A 13 16.65 -20.29 13.08
CA ASN A 13 17.13 -19.42 12.02
C ASN A 13 16.21 -18.19 12.01
N ILE A 14 16.56 -17.16 12.79
CA ILE A 14 16.17 -15.78 12.53
C ILE A 14 17.03 -15.24 11.38
N ASN A 15 16.97 -15.94 10.24
CA ASN A 15 17.26 -15.27 8.99
C ASN A 15 16.01 -14.47 8.70
N GLY A 16 16.09 -13.16 8.93
CA GLY A 16 15.23 -12.23 8.22
C GLY A 16 15.27 -12.65 6.76
N TYR A 17 14.15 -13.16 6.27
CA TYR A 17 13.98 -13.42 4.86
C TYR A 17 14.02 -12.05 4.18
N ALA A 18 15.21 -11.61 3.79
CA ALA A 18 15.36 -10.75 2.65
C ALA A 18 14.79 -11.56 1.48
N PHE A 19 13.53 -11.28 1.15
CA PHE A 19 12.77 -12.07 0.20
C PHE A 19 13.17 -11.64 -1.21
N GLU A 20 14.09 -12.38 -1.82
CA GLU A 20 14.29 -12.38 -3.26
C GLU A 20 13.06 -13.03 -3.91
N GLY A 21 12.09 -12.20 -4.29
CA GLY A 21 10.88 -12.64 -4.96
C GLY A 21 9.74 -11.63 -4.89
N ILE A 22 9.74 -10.71 -5.86
CA ILE A 22 8.72 -9.73 -6.24
C ILE A 22 8.78 -8.36 -5.53
N ASN A 23 9.48 -7.41 -6.17
CA ASN A 23 9.39 -5.97 -5.96
C ASN A 23 9.26 -5.27 -7.32
N ASP A 24 8.21 -5.57 -8.09
CA ASP A 24 8.00 -4.81 -9.32
C ASP A 24 7.15 -3.56 -9.02
N LEU A 25 6.06 -3.70 -8.26
CA LEU A 25 5.18 -2.56 -7.98
C LEU A 25 5.64 -1.73 -6.78
N SER A 26 5.65 -0.42 -6.92
CA SER A 26 6.18 0.50 -5.91
C SER A 26 5.33 1.76 -5.73
N PHE A 27 5.44 2.37 -4.55
CA PHE A 27 4.86 3.69 -4.28
C PHE A 27 5.77 4.83 -4.75
N LYS A 28 7.07 4.58 -4.92
CA LYS A 28 8.11 5.61 -5.07
C LYS A 28 8.86 5.58 -6.40
N GLU A 29 8.81 4.46 -7.12
CA GLU A 29 9.48 4.27 -8.41
C GLU A 29 8.61 3.42 -9.36
N GLU A 30 8.94 3.43 -10.65
CA GLU A 30 8.24 2.60 -11.62
C GLU A 30 8.59 1.10 -11.48
N PRO A 31 7.63 0.20 -11.78
CA PRO A 31 6.22 0.47 -12.07
C PRO A 31 5.41 0.85 -10.82
N PHE A 32 4.58 1.89 -10.95
CA PHE A 32 3.78 2.40 -9.83
C PHE A 32 2.55 1.54 -9.55
N ILE A 33 2.18 1.45 -8.27
CA ILE A 33 0.89 0.87 -7.87
C ILE A 33 -0.24 1.71 -8.47
N ASN A 34 -1.23 1.06 -9.06
CA ASN A 34 -2.36 1.73 -9.67
C ASN A 34 -3.11 2.61 -8.64
N PRO A 35 -3.27 3.93 -8.87
CA PRO A 35 -3.85 4.84 -7.87
C PRO A 35 -5.31 4.52 -7.53
N LYS A 36 -6.05 3.83 -8.41
CA LYS A 36 -7.43 3.39 -8.13
C LYS A 36 -7.49 2.27 -7.10
N ILE A 37 -6.42 1.47 -6.95
CA ILE A 37 -6.29 0.50 -5.85
C ILE A 37 -6.17 1.25 -4.53
N ILE A 38 -5.34 2.29 -4.49
CA ILE A 38 -5.12 3.09 -3.28
C ILE A 38 -6.40 3.85 -2.90
N GLU A 39 -7.13 4.37 -3.88
CA GLU A 39 -8.42 5.02 -3.64
C GLU A 39 -9.46 4.09 -3.02
N ASP A 40 -9.56 2.83 -3.47
CA ASP A 40 -10.53 1.87 -2.94
C ASP A 40 -10.28 1.57 -1.45
N MET A 41 -9.06 1.81 -0.96
CA MET A 41 -8.70 1.75 0.47
C MET A 41 -8.98 3.06 1.24
N SER A 42 -9.31 4.16 0.56
CA SER A 42 -9.75 5.40 1.19
C SER A 42 -11.23 5.34 1.54
N THR A 43 -11.57 5.79 2.74
CA THR A 43 -12.95 5.82 3.22
C THR A 43 -13.59 7.18 2.91
N TRP A 44 -14.86 7.19 2.53
CA TRP A 44 -15.60 8.44 2.33
C TRP A 44 -15.79 9.16 3.67
N ILE A 45 -15.81 10.49 3.65
CA ILE A 45 -16.00 11.30 4.87
C ILE A 45 -17.34 11.03 5.59
N SER A 46 -18.34 10.53 4.87
CA SER A 46 -19.64 10.16 5.42
C SER A 46 -19.64 8.84 6.19
N ASP A 47 -18.62 8.00 5.98
CA ASP A 47 -18.55 6.66 6.54
C ASP A 47 -17.67 6.64 7.80
N THR A 48 -17.90 5.65 8.66
CA THR A 48 -17.10 5.42 9.86
C THR A 48 -16.29 4.14 9.75
N GLY A 49 -14.99 4.21 10.05
CA GLY A 49 -14.08 3.06 9.99
C GLY A 49 -13.61 2.72 8.57
N ASP A 50 -12.67 1.78 8.47
CA ASP A 50 -12.11 1.36 7.19
C ASP A 50 -12.93 0.22 6.57
N GLN A 51 -13.58 0.49 5.44
CA GLN A 51 -14.43 -0.51 4.76
C GLN A 51 -13.59 -1.51 3.95
N VAL A 52 -12.50 -1.03 3.36
CA VAL A 52 -11.54 -1.86 2.61
C VAL A 52 -10.19 -1.74 3.30
N VAL A 53 -9.79 -2.81 3.99
CA VAL A 53 -8.51 -2.87 4.70
C VAL A 53 -7.46 -3.69 3.96
N ALA A 54 -7.82 -4.51 2.97
CA ALA A 54 -6.84 -5.26 2.21
C ALA A 54 -7.26 -5.53 0.76
N ILE A 55 -6.31 -5.39 -0.17
CA ILE A 55 -6.48 -5.69 -1.60
C ILE A 55 -5.35 -6.61 -2.08
N ASN A 56 -5.69 -7.63 -2.88
CA ASN A 56 -4.68 -8.46 -3.55
C ASN A 56 -3.99 -7.66 -4.66
N LEU A 57 -2.75 -7.26 -4.42
CA LEU A 57 -2.05 -6.27 -5.24
C LEU A 57 -1.89 -6.74 -6.70
N ARG A 58 -1.35 -7.94 -6.91
CA ARG A 58 -0.95 -8.38 -8.26
C ARG A 58 -2.14 -8.62 -9.17
N ASP A 59 -3.13 -9.33 -8.66
CA ASP A 59 -4.34 -9.63 -9.43
C ASP A 59 -5.17 -8.35 -9.67
N SER A 60 -4.93 -7.29 -8.88
CA SER A 60 -5.64 -6.02 -8.99
C SER A 60 -5.00 -5.04 -9.97
N GLN A 61 -3.67 -4.97 -10.03
CA GLN A 61 -2.91 -3.93 -10.75
C GLN A 61 -3.43 -3.65 -12.17
N ASP A 62 -3.64 -4.71 -12.95
CA ASP A 62 -4.06 -4.64 -14.36
C ASP A 62 -5.51 -5.12 -14.58
N SER A 63 -6.29 -5.28 -13.51
CA SER A 63 -7.66 -5.76 -13.61
C SER A 63 -8.61 -4.67 -14.13
N ASN A 64 -9.70 -5.10 -14.79
CA ASN A 64 -10.76 -4.19 -15.23
C ASN A 64 -11.36 -3.35 -14.09
N ARG A 65 -11.37 -3.87 -12.84
CA ARG A 65 -11.88 -3.14 -11.67
C ARG A 65 -11.07 -1.86 -11.41
N TYR A 66 -9.75 -1.96 -11.55
CA TYR A 66 -8.82 -0.88 -11.23
C TYR A 66 -8.24 -0.18 -12.46
N TYR A 67 -8.65 -0.55 -13.68
CA TYR A 67 -8.23 0.14 -14.89
C TYR A 67 -8.51 1.66 -14.81
N CYS A 68 -7.46 2.45 -15.07
CA CYS A 68 -7.49 3.90 -15.24
C CYS A 68 -6.27 4.36 -16.04
N ASP A 69 -6.41 5.47 -16.77
CA ASP A 69 -5.27 6.18 -17.37
C ASP A 69 -4.69 7.15 -16.33
N TYR A 70 -3.61 6.74 -15.66
CA TYR A 70 -2.97 7.53 -14.63
C TYR A 70 -1.71 8.23 -15.15
N LYS A 71 -1.34 9.33 -14.49
CA LYS A 71 -0.16 10.14 -14.79
C LYS A 71 0.74 10.20 -13.57
N VAL A 72 2.03 10.32 -13.85
CA VAL A 72 3.06 10.53 -12.84
C VAL A 72 3.60 11.95 -13.03
N ARG A 73 3.60 12.74 -11.97
CA ARG A 73 4.20 14.08 -11.95
C ARG A 73 5.38 14.09 -11.00
N GLU A 74 6.49 14.69 -11.42
CA GLU A 74 7.57 15.02 -10.50
C GLU A 74 7.08 15.98 -9.43
N SER A 75 7.68 15.89 -8.24
CA SER A 75 7.34 16.73 -7.10
C SER A 75 8.61 17.26 -6.45
N GLU A 76 8.56 18.51 -5.99
CA GLU A 76 9.65 19.15 -5.25
C GLU A 76 9.89 18.45 -3.89
N ASP A 77 8.89 17.73 -3.36
CA ASP A 77 8.96 17.00 -2.09
C ASP A 77 9.69 15.64 -2.20
N GLY A 78 10.34 15.35 -3.33
CA GLY A 78 11.28 14.22 -3.48
C GLY A 78 10.69 12.92 -4.05
N PHE A 79 9.41 12.62 -3.80
CA PHE A 79 8.73 11.46 -4.39
C PHE A 79 7.67 11.87 -5.41
N PRO A 80 7.53 11.14 -6.52
CA PRO A 80 6.57 11.45 -7.57
C PRO A 80 5.12 11.38 -7.06
N TYR A 81 4.27 12.19 -7.67
CA TYR A 81 2.83 12.19 -7.43
C TYR A 81 2.13 11.39 -8.53
N VAL A 82 1.47 10.29 -8.15
CA VAL A 82 0.75 9.39 -9.06
C VAL A 82 -0.74 9.70 -8.96
N GLU A 83 -1.37 10.07 -10.06
CA GLU A 83 -2.77 10.51 -10.06
C GLU A 83 -3.55 10.00 -11.27
N TYR A 84 -4.86 9.97 -11.15
CA TYR A 84 -5.74 9.86 -12.29
C TYR A 84 -6.93 10.82 -12.15
N ARG A 85 -7.57 11.11 -13.28
CA ARG A 85 -8.79 11.91 -13.33
C ARG A 85 -9.99 11.00 -13.60
N ARG A 86 -11.08 11.26 -12.87
CA ARG A 86 -12.38 10.64 -13.17
C ARG A 86 -13.00 11.36 -14.37
N GLU A 87 -14.26 11.05 -14.67
CA GLU A 87 -14.98 11.72 -15.76
C GLU A 87 -15.03 13.25 -15.53
N GLU A 88 -15.33 13.99 -16.59
CA GLU A 88 -15.35 15.45 -16.55
C GLU A 88 -16.30 15.95 -15.44
N GLY A 89 -15.75 16.73 -14.51
CA GLY A 89 -16.49 17.25 -13.37
C GLY A 89 -16.56 16.35 -12.14
N GLU A 90 -16.01 15.12 -12.17
CA GLU A 90 -15.99 14.18 -11.03
C GLU A 90 -14.69 14.23 -10.21
N GLY A 91 -13.75 15.08 -10.62
CA GLY A 91 -12.50 15.31 -9.93
C GLY A 91 -11.45 14.24 -10.22
N GLY A 92 -10.81 13.73 -9.17
CA GLY A 92 -9.75 12.73 -9.31
C GLY A 92 -9.19 12.26 -7.99
N PHE A 93 -8.22 11.36 -8.09
CA PHE A 93 -7.49 10.82 -6.96
C PHE A 93 -6.00 10.78 -7.29
N GLY A 94 -5.17 10.94 -6.28
CA GLY A 94 -3.75 10.61 -6.39
C GLY A 94 -3.10 10.37 -5.05
N TYR A 95 -1.89 9.83 -5.09
CA TYR A 95 -1.09 9.57 -3.92
C TYR A 95 0.36 9.99 -4.15
N GLN A 96 1.06 10.24 -3.05
CA GLN A 96 2.49 10.51 -3.00
C GLN A 96 3.10 9.70 -1.87
N TYR A 97 4.22 9.02 -2.14
CA TYR A 97 4.97 8.37 -1.09
C TYR A 97 5.61 9.39 -0.14
N ILE A 98 5.61 9.11 1.16
CA ILE A 98 6.20 9.98 2.19
C ILE A 98 7.40 9.28 2.85
N GLY A 99 7.33 7.97 3.03
CA GLY A 99 8.41 7.20 3.66
C GLY A 99 7.93 5.90 4.28
N GLU A 100 8.81 5.28 5.05
CA GLU A 100 8.62 3.96 5.65
C GLU A 100 8.89 4.04 7.16
N LEU A 101 7.91 3.65 7.98
CA LEU A 101 8.05 3.70 9.45
C LEU A 101 8.84 2.51 9.97
N GLU A 102 8.54 1.33 9.45
CA GLU A 102 9.14 0.05 9.77
C GLU A 102 9.19 -0.79 8.50
N PRO A 103 10.01 -1.86 8.42
CA PRO A 103 10.07 -2.70 7.23
C PRO A 103 8.68 -3.13 6.73
N ASN A 104 8.35 -2.75 5.49
CA ASN A 104 7.08 -2.96 4.80
C ASN A 104 5.90 -2.09 5.25
N THR A 105 6.09 -1.15 6.18
CA THR A 105 5.05 -0.21 6.64
C THR A 105 5.25 1.15 5.98
N HIS A 106 4.55 1.33 4.87
CA HIS A 106 4.62 2.51 4.01
C HIS A 106 3.63 3.59 4.43
N VAL A 107 4.05 4.83 4.30
CA VAL A 107 3.21 6.01 4.47
C VAL A 107 3.02 6.68 3.13
N VAL A 108 1.77 6.83 2.70
CA VAL A 108 1.40 7.59 1.51
C VAL A 108 0.46 8.72 1.87
N LYS A 109 0.68 9.90 1.29
CA LYS A 109 -0.25 11.02 1.35
C LYS A 109 -1.19 10.93 0.16
N VAL A 110 -2.48 10.82 0.40
CA VAL A 110 -3.49 10.68 -0.66
C VAL A 110 -4.33 11.94 -0.75
N TYR A 111 -4.84 12.18 -1.94
CA TYR A 111 -5.59 13.37 -2.33
C TYR A 111 -6.83 12.91 -3.07
N ASN A 112 -8.01 13.17 -2.51
CA ASN A 112 -9.28 12.80 -3.12
C ASN A 112 -10.15 14.04 -3.36
N ASN A 113 -10.49 14.28 -4.61
CA ASN A 113 -11.37 15.36 -5.03
C ASN A 113 -12.59 14.77 -5.75
N GLY A 114 -13.80 15.03 -5.25
CA GLY A 114 -15.05 14.56 -5.85
C GLY A 114 -15.70 15.54 -6.82
N GLY A 115 -14.92 16.37 -7.53
CA GLY A 115 -15.42 17.32 -8.54
C GLY A 115 -15.66 18.74 -8.06
N GLY A 116 -15.73 18.96 -6.75
CA GLY A 116 -15.82 20.30 -6.16
C GLY A 116 -14.47 21.02 -6.03
N SER A 117 -14.47 22.17 -5.36
CA SER A 117 -13.25 22.95 -5.09
C SER A 117 -12.40 22.40 -3.94
N TYR A 118 -12.93 21.45 -3.16
CA TYR A 118 -12.26 20.89 -1.99
C TYR A 118 -11.57 19.57 -2.33
N THR A 119 -10.33 19.42 -1.87
CA THR A 119 -9.58 18.17 -1.95
C THR A 119 -9.33 17.65 -0.54
N PHE A 120 -9.82 16.45 -0.26
CA PHE A 120 -9.56 15.74 0.98
C PHE A 120 -8.13 15.19 0.95
N VAL A 121 -7.40 15.38 2.04
CA VAL A 121 -6.02 14.92 2.18
C VAL A 121 -5.89 14.09 3.45
N GLU A 122 -5.33 12.90 3.34
CA GLU A 122 -5.04 12.03 4.46
C GLU A 122 -3.66 11.38 4.29
N LEU A 123 -3.05 10.98 5.40
CA LEU A 123 -1.95 10.02 5.40
C LEU A 123 -2.56 8.63 5.56
N MET A 124 -2.21 7.72 4.66
CA MET A 124 -2.60 6.31 4.71
C MET A 124 -1.37 5.48 5.05
N PHE A 125 -1.53 4.56 6.00
CA PHE A 125 -0.49 3.65 6.46
C PHE A 125 -0.79 2.26 5.90
N ILE A 126 0.14 1.71 5.13
CA ILE A 126 -0.07 0.49 4.35
C ILE A 126 1.07 -0.49 4.60
N GLU A 127 0.74 -1.71 4.99
CA GLU A 127 1.64 -2.84 5.02
C GLU A 127 1.58 -3.65 3.72
N ILE A 128 2.74 -4.08 3.21
CA ILE A 128 2.80 -5.09 2.14
C ILE A 128 2.98 -6.46 2.78
N LEU A 129 1.96 -7.31 2.69
CA LEU A 129 1.93 -8.61 3.35
C LEU A 129 1.87 -9.77 2.35
N LYS A 130 2.40 -10.93 2.75
CA LYS A 130 2.13 -12.21 2.07
C LYS A 130 0.96 -12.91 2.75
N SER A 131 0.09 -13.48 1.94
CA SER A 131 -1.07 -14.24 2.42
C SER A 131 -1.25 -15.49 1.56
N ASN A 132 -1.92 -16.49 2.11
CA ASN A 132 -2.31 -17.69 1.40
C ASN A 132 -3.75 -17.57 0.91
N SER A 133 -4.00 -18.03 -0.30
CA SER A 133 -5.33 -18.05 -0.92
C SER A 133 -5.73 -19.47 -1.32
N ILE A 134 -7.02 -19.63 -1.60
CA ILE A 134 -7.60 -20.82 -2.19
C ILE A 134 -8.02 -20.44 -3.61
N THR A 135 -7.51 -21.14 -4.60
CA THR A 135 -7.80 -20.90 -6.01
C THR A 135 -8.36 -22.18 -6.64
N TYR A 136 -9.07 -22.02 -7.76
CA TYR A 136 -9.51 -23.13 -8.58
C TYR A 136 -8.67 -23.18 -9.85
N ASP A 137 -8.00 -24.30 -10.06
CA ASP A 137 -7.30 -24.59 -11.30
C ASP A 137 -8.30 -25.15 -12.33
N ILE A 138 -8.50 -24.40 -13.42
CA ILE A 138 -9.43 -24.77 -14.48
C ILE A 138 -8.90 -25.94 -15.29
N ASP A 139 -7.60 -25.99 -15.56
CA ASP A 139 -6.99 -27.02 -16.41
C ASP A 139 -6.95 -28.38 -15.69
N ASP A 140 -6.60 -28.36 -14.40
CA ASP A 140 -6.52 -29.57 -13.57
C ASP A 140 -7.84 -29.92 -12.88
N HIS A 141 -8.87 -29.08 -13.00
CA HIS A 141 -10.16 -29.17 -12.30
C HIS A 141 -10.03 -29.37 -10.78
N LYS A 142 -9.06 -28.71 -10.13
CA LYS A 142 -8.72 -28.92 -8.72
C LYS A 142 -8.72 -27.62 -7.93
N ILE A 143 -9.10 -27.74 -6.66
CA ILE A 143 -8.89 -26.66 -5.68
C ILE A 143 -7.43 -26.67 -5.26
N LYS A 144 -6.71 -25.60 -5.56
CA LYS A 144 -5.37 -25.32 -5.04
C LYS A 144 -5.50 -24.55 -3.73
N LYS A 145 -4.86 -25.05 -2.68
CA LYS A 145 -4.79 -24.39 -1.38
C LYS A 145 -3.40 -23.79 -1.19
N ASN A 146 -3.31 -22.74 -0.38
CA ASN A 146 -2.06 -22.07 -0.05
C ASN A 146 -1.34 -21.48 -1.27
N THR A 147 -2.10 -20.96 -2.24
CA THR A 147 -1.52 -20.16 -3.32
C THR A 147 -1.13 -18.80 -2.73
N GLU A 148 0.16 -18.47 -2.75
CA GLU A 148 0.67 -17.19 -2.24
C GLU A 148 0.06 -16.01 -3.01
N ARG A 149 -0.32 -14.96 -2.28
CA ARG A 149 -0.70 -13.65 -2.81
C ARG A 149 -0.03 -12.54 -2.01
N THR A 150 0.18 -11.40 -2.66
CA THR A 150 0.64 -10.17 -2.01
C THR A 150 -0.56 -9.27 -1.73
N LEU A 151 -0.70 -8.81 -0.49
CA LEU A 151 -1.75 -7.91 -0.05
C LEU A 151 -1.17 -6.53 0.21
N LEU A 152 -1.86 -5.48 -0.25
CA LEU A 152 -1.79 -4.17 0.38
C LEU A 152 -2.76 -4.18 1.55
N HIS A 153 -2.27 -3.97 2.77
CA HIS A 153 -3.06 -3.97 4.00
C HIS A 153 -3.03 -2.57 4.63
N LYS A 154 -4.16 -1.85 4.59
CA LYS A 154 -4.31 -0.58 5.29
C LYS A 154 -4.39 -0.84 6.79
N ILE A 155 -3.42 -0.34 7.53
CA ILE A 155 -3.39 -0.41 9.00
C ILE A 155 -3.99 0.83 9.66
N GLY A 156 -4.25 1.88 8.88
CA GLY A 156 -5.04 3.04 9.29
C GLY A 156 -4.87 4.23 8.36
N SER A 157 -5.59 5.31 8.66
CA SER A 157 -5.35 6.62 8.07
C SER A 157 -5.53 7.76 9.06
N MET A 158 -4.92 8.91 8.75
CA MET A 158 -5.00 10.13 9.54
C MET A 158 -5.35 11.31 8.62
N PRO A 159 -6.52 11.95 8.79
CA PRO A 159 -6.86 13.16 8.04
C PRO A 159 -5.86 14.29 8.31
N VAL A 160 -5.39 14.93 7.23
CA VAL A 160 -4.52 16.10 7.33
C VAL A 160 -5.37 17.36 7.46
N LYS A 161 -5.40 17.95 8.66
CA LYS A 161 -6.12 19.21 8.89
C LYS A 161 -5.39 20.38 8.17
N GLY A 162 -6.07 21.03 7.23
CA GLY A 162 -5.58 22.21 6.51
C GLY A 162 -5.79 22.13 5.00
N ARG A 163 -5.37 23.15 4.25
CA ARG A 163 -5.50 23.20 2.78
C ARG A 163 -4.39 22.44 2.03
N GLY A 164 -4.10 21.19 2.40
CA GLY A 164 -3.14 20.33 1.67
C GLY A 164 -1.65 20.75 1.71
N TYR A 165 -1.34 21.99 2.11
CA TYR A 165 0.02 22.54 2.16
C TYR A 165 0.91 21.92 3.23
N THR A 166 0.34 21.22 4.21
CA THR A 166 1.12 20.58 5.28
C THR A 166 1.99 19.47 4.72
N SER A 167 3.30 19.62 4.89
CA SER A 167 4.30 18.62 4.53
C SER A 167 4.60 17.70 5.70
N PHE A 168 4.83 16.43 5.38
CA PHE A 168 5.24 15.39 6.31
C PHE A 168 6.44 14.68 5.73
N TYR A 169 7.27 14.11 6.59
CA TYR A 169 8.40 13.29 6.20
C TYR A 169 8.59 12.18 7.23
N VAL A 170 9.24 11.09 6.81
CA VAL A 170 9.66 10.03 7.72
C VAL A 170 11.18 10.07 7.86
N GLU A 171 11.65 10.07 9.09
CA GLU A 171 13.07 10.01 9.45
C GLU A 171 13.22 9.03 10.62
N ASP A 172 14.21 8.14 10.55
CA ASP A 172 14.47 7.12 11.59
C ASP A 172 13.22 6.33 12.04
N GLY A 173 12.35 5.99 11.09
CA GLY A 173 11.11 5.23 11.33
C GLY A 173 10.00 6.02 12.02
N GLN A 174 10.15 7.34 12.15
CA GLN A 174 9.17 8.22 12.78
C GLN A 174 8.58 9.23 11.78
N LEU A 175 7.28 9.43 11.86
CA LEU A 175 6.57 10.43 11.07
C LEU A 175 6.66 11.80 11.73
N TYR A 176 7.14 12.79 10.98
CA TYR A 176 7.22 14.17 11.41
C TYR A 176 6.37 15.08 10.53
N LYS A 177 5.80 16.11 11.15
CA LYS A 177 5.22 17.25 10.44
C LYS A 177 6.31 18.31 10.26
N ALA A 178 6.54 18.75 9.03
CA ALA A 178 7.50 19.81 8.75
C ALA A 178 7.09 21.12 9.45
N LYS A 179 8.06 21.81 10.04
CA LYS A 179 7.88 23.17 10.56
C LYS A 179 8.21 24.16 9.45
N TYR A 180 7.34 25.16 9.27
CA TYR A 180 7.63 26.32 8.42
C TYR A 180 8.46 27.35 9.20
#